data_AF-A0A925IX95-F1
#
_entry.id   AF-A0A925IX95-F1
#
_cell.length_a   1.000
_cell.length_b   1.000
_cell.length_c   1.000
_cell.angle_alpha   90.00
_cell.angle_beta   90.00
_cell.angle_gamma   90.00
#
_symmetry.space_group_name_H-M   'P 1'
#
loop_
_entity.id
_entity.type
_entity.pdbx_description
1 polymer ?
#
loop_
_entity_poly.entity_id
_entity_poly.type
_entity_poly.pdbx_seq_one_letter_code
_entity_poly.pdbx_strand_id
1 'polypeptide(L)'
;MSTIQYVHARQILDSRGNPTIEVDVRTDNGFLGRAAVPSGASTGVHEAVELRDDDKKTYVGKGVLKAVENVNTVISDKLIGW
;
A
#
# COMPACT_ATOMS: atom_id res chain seq x y z
N MET A 1 2.28 24.79 -2.78
CA MET A 1 1.85 24.53 -1.39
C MET A 1 2.36 23.15 -0.98
N SER A 2 1.76 22.51 0.02
CA SER A 2 2.00 21.10 0.35
C SER A 2 0.79 20.24 0.00
N THR A 3 -0.04 20.69 -0.94
CA THR A 3 -1.32 20.05 -1.24
C THR A 3 -1.07 18.73 -1.97
N ILE A 4 -1.75 17.67 -1.56
CA ILE A 4 -1.62 16.34 -2.17
C ILE A 4 -2.29 16.35 -3.55
N GLN A 5 -1.53 16.01 -4.60
CA GLN A 5 -2.03 16.00 -5.98
C GLN A 5 -2.08 14.58 -6.57
N TYR A 6 -1.38 13.64 -5.95
CA TYR A 6 -1.26 12.29 -6.48
C TYR A 6 -0.96 11.32 -5.34
N VAL A 7 -1.70 10.22 -5.33
CA VAL A 7 -1.48 9.07 -4.45
C VAL A 7 -1.57 7.84 -5.35
N HIS A 8 -0.56 6.98 -5.33
CA HIS A 8 -0.57 5.76 -6.13
C HIS A 8 0.17 4.62 -5.45
N ALA A 9 -0.47 3.46 -5.41
CA ALA A 9 0.06 2.24 -4.87
C ALA A 9 0.41 1.21 -5.93
N ARG A 10 1.41 0.38 -5.61
CA ARG A 10 1.82 -0.79 -6.37
C ARG A 10 2.20 -1.94 -5.45
N GLN A 11 2.09 -3.16 -5.95
CA GLN A 11 2.64 -4.33 -5.29
C GLN A 11 4.14 -4.48 -5.61
N ILE A 12 4.96 -4.62 -4.58
CA ILE A 12 6.39 -4.94 -4.66
C ILE A 12 6.70 -6.19 -3.82
N LEU A 13 7.96 -6.59 -3.71
CA LEU A 13 8.39 -7.71 -2.85
C LEU A 13 9.16 -7.20 -1.63
N ASP A 14 8.89 -7.81 -0.47
CA ASP A 14 9.63 -7.59 0.78
C ASP A 14 10.99 -8.31 0.79
N SER A 15 11.77 -8.14 1.86
CA SER A 15 13.08 -8.77 2.02
C SER A 15 13.05 -10.31 2.07
N ARG A 16 11.87 -10.92 2.23
CA ARG A 16 11.64 -12.37 2.23
C ARG A 16 10.98 -12.86 0.95
N GLY A 17 10.79 -11.99 -0.04
CA GLY A 17 10.13 -12.30 -1.31
C GLY A 17 8.61 -12.43 -1.23
N ASN A 18 7.97 -12.00 -0.14
CA ASN A 18 6.51 -11.93 -0.08
C ASN A 18 6.03 -10.60 -0.66
N PRO A 19 4.85 -10.56 -1.30
CA PRO A 19 4.28 -9.29 -1.72
C PRO A 19 4.09 -8.31 -0.57
N THR A 20 4.31 -7.03 -0.83
CA THR A 20 3.91 -5.92 0.05
C THR A 20 3.52 -4.71 -0.80
N ILE A 21 2.95 -3.69 -0.17
CA ILE A 21 2.49 -2.46 -0.82
C ILE A 21 3.55 -1.36 -0.71
N GLU A 22 3.76 -0.65 -1.82
CA GLU A 22 4.50 0.61 -1.87
C GLU A 22 3.57 1.72 -2.37
N VAL A 23 3.64 2.89 -1.76
CA VAL A 23 2.82 4.05 -2.09
C VAL A 23 3.70 5.26 -2.39
N ASP A 24 3.41 5.91 -3.51
CA ASP A 24 3.92 7.21 -3.90
C ASP A 24 2.89 8.29 -3.59
N VAL A 25 3.33 9.38 -2.97
CA VAL A 25 2.53 10.60 -2.77
C VAL A 25 3.29 11.78 -3.34
N ARG A 26 2.63 12.58 -4.18
CA ARG A 26 3.24 13.79 -4.76
C ARG A 26 2.40 15.03 -4.47
N THR A 27 3.07 16.12 -4.09
CA THR A 27 2.41 17.41 -3.84
C THR A 27 2.35 18.28 -5.10
N ASP A 28 1.57 19.35 -5.05
CA ASP A 28 1.48 20.39 -6.09
C ASP A 28 2.82 21.08 -6.40
N ASN A 29 3.69 21.18 -5.41
CA ASN A 29 5.06 21.65 -5.57
C ASN A 29 6.02 20.60 -6.17
N GLY A 30 5.53 19.41 -6.52
CA GLY A 30 6.31 18.35 -7.19
C GLY A 30 7.14 17.48 -6.26
N PHE A 31 7.10 17.70 -4.93
CA PHE A 31 7.78 16.83 -3.98
C PHE A 31 7.16 15.43 -3.99
N LEU A 32 8.00 14.40 -4.06
CA LEU A 32 7.60 12.99 -4.06
C LEU A 32 8.06 12.32 -2.77
N GLY A 33 7.12 11.75 -2.03
CA GLY A 33 7.37 10.79 -0.95
C GLY A 33 7.03 9.39 -1.43
N ARG A 34 7.86 8.41 -1.08
CA ARG A 34 7.64 6.99 -1.36
C ARG A 34 7.89 6.18 -0.11
N ALA A 35 6.97 5.27 0.20
CA ALA A 35 7.12 4.35 1.33
C ALA A 35 6.60 2.97 0.98
N ALA A 36 7.35 1.95 1.39
CA ALA A 36 6.92 0.56 1.38
C ALA A 36 6.59 0.11 2.81
N VAL A 37 5.54 -0.70 2.95
CA VAL A 37 5.09 -1.18 4.26
C VAL A 37 5.81 -2.49 4.61
N PRO A 38 6.39 -2.64 5.82
CA PRO A 38 6.96 -3.90 6.25
C PRO A 38 5.86 -4.94 6.54
N SER A 39 6.16 -6.22 6.36
CA SER A 39 5.26 -7.32 6.75
C SER A 39 5.81 -8.02 8.00
N GLY A 40 5.10 -7.86 9.12
CA GLY A 40 5.45 -8.51 10.39
C GLY A 40 5.20 -10.02 10.36
N ALA A 41 5.94 -10.77 11.17
CA ALA A 41 5.59 -12.17 11.48
C ALA A 41 4.60 -12.29 12.65
N SER A 42 4.48 -11.22 13.46
CA SER A 42 3.49 -11.14 14.55
C SER A 42 2.08 -11.02 13.98
N THR A 43 1.15 -11.75 14.59
CA THR A 43 -0.29 -11.67 14.29
C THR A 43 -1.04 -11.50 15.60
N GLY A 44 -0.64 -10.52 16.42
CA GLY A 44 -1.29 -10.25 17.68
C GLY A 44 -2.78 -9.93 17.45
N VAL A 45 -3.67 -10.49 18.27
CA VAL A 45 -5.14 -10.31 18.11
C VAL A 45 -5.57 -8.84 18.28
N HIS A 46 -4.73 -8.00 18.89
CA HIS A 46 -4.96 -6.58 19.08
C HIS A 46 -4.12 -5.69 18.15
N GLU A 47 -3.42 -6.27 17.17
CA GLU A 47 -2.66 -5.52 16.17
C GLU A 47 -3.55 -5.11 14.99
N ALA A 48 -3.18 -4.03 14.30
CA ALA A 48 -3.79 -3.71 13.01
C ALA A 48 -3.42 -4.79 12.00
N VAL A 49 -4.42 -5.33 11.30
CA VAL A 49 -4.23 -6.46 10.38
C VAL A 49 -3.92 -5.99 8.97
N GLU A 50 -2.92 -6.61 8.35
CA GLU A 50 -2.63 -6.43 6.93
C GLU A 50 -3.71 -7.10 6.06
N LEU A 51 -4.03 -6.49 4.91
CA LEU A 51 -5.00 -7.03 3.95
C LEU A 51 -4.28 -7.85 2.88
N ARG A 52 -4.55 -9.15 2.83
CA ARG A 52 -4.05 -10.09 1.82
C ARG A 52 -5.16 -10.52 0.86
N ASP A 53 -4.76 -11.02 -0.31
CA ASP A 53 -5.68 -11.45 -1.36
C ASP A 53 -6.22 -12.88 -1.15
N ASP A 54 -5.52 -13.72 -0.38
CA ASP A 54 -5.84 -15.13 -0.12
C ASP A 54 -6.00 -16.03 -1.36
N ASP A 55 -5.62 -15.56 -2.56
CA ASP A 55 -5.52 -16.37 -3.77
C ASP A 55 -4.30 -17.29 -3.72
N LYS A 56 -4.51 -18.55 -3.34
CA LYS A 56 -3.45 -19.57 -3.23
C LYS A 56 -2.66 -19.79 -4.53
N LYS A 57 -3.21 -19.45 -5.70
CA LYS A 57 -2.50 -19.58 -6.98
C LYS A 57 -1.40 -18.54 -7.15
N THR A 58 -1.49 -17.43 -6.44
CA THR A 58 -0.64 -16.25 -6.60
C THR A 58 0.09 -15.96 -5.29
N TYR A 59 1.42 -16.07 -5.28
CA TYR A 59 2.24 -15.89 -4.06
C TYR A 59 1.72 -16.65 -2.82
N VAL A 60 1.12 -17.83 -3.02
CA VAL A 60 0.58 -18.69 -1.94
C VAL A 60 -0.47 -17.95 -1.09
N GLY A 61 -1.28 -17.08 -1.69
CA GLY A 61 -2.31 -16.28 -1.00
C GLY A 61 -1.82 -14.98 -0.41
N LYS A 62 -0.53 -14.67 -0.50
CA LYS A 62 0.07 -13.47 0.11
C LYS A 62 0.04 -12.23 -0.76
N GLY A 63 -0.66 -12.25 -1.90
CA GLY A 63 -0.90 -11.07 -2.73
C GLY A 63 -1.50 -9.92 -1.92
N VAL A 64 -1.29 -8.69 -2.39
CA VAL A 64 -1.81 -7.45 -1.76
C VAL A 64 -2.53 -6.55 -2.76
N LEU A 65 -3.04 -7.10 -3.86
CA LEU A 65 -3.71 -6.35 -4.92
C LEU A 65 -4.96 -5.65 -4.41
N LYS A 66 -5.71 -6.26 -3.48
CA LYS A 66 -6.86 -5.62 -2.84
C LYS A 66 -6.45 -4.40 -2.00
N ALA A 67 -5.31 -4.47 -1.31
CA ALA A 67 -4.78 -3.31 -0.57
C ALA A 67 -4.34 -2.20 -1.53
N VAL A 68 -3.69 -2.56 -2.65
CA VAL A 68 -3.30 -1.63 -3.72
C VAL A 68 -4.53 -0.93 -4.32
N GLU A 69 -5.58 -1.68 -4.63
CA GLU A 69 -6.84 -1.14 -5.16
C GLU A 69 -7.48 -0.14 -4.19
N ASN A 70 -7.55 -0.48 -2.90
CA ASN A 70 -8.09 0.42 -1.87
C ASN A 70 -7.31 1.74 -1.78
N VAL A 71 -5.98 1.71 -1.94
CA VAL A 71 -5.19 2.96 -1.97
C VAL A 71 -5.48 3.76 -3.22
N ASN A 72 -5.46 3.13 -4.39
CA ASN A 72 -5.63 3.79 -5.69
C ASN A 72 -7.03 4.34 -5.93
N THR A 73 -8.04 3.86 -5.20
CA THR A 73 -9.44 4.28 -5.36
C THR A 73 -9.92 5.02 -4.11
N VAL A 74 -10.27 4.29 -3.05
CA VAL A 74 -10.94 4.82 -1.86
C VAL A 74 -10.09 5.86 -1.13
N ILE A 75 -8.80 5.59 -0.90
CA ILE A 75 -7.94 6.49 -0.13
C ILE A 75 -7.51 7.69 -0.98
N SER A 76 -7.06 7.44 -2.22
CA SER A 76 -6.66 8.50 -3.15
C SER A 76 -7.77 9.54 -3.33
N ASP A 77 -9.00 9.10 -3.59
CA ASP A 77 -10.16 9.99 -3.78
C ASP A 77 -10.47 10.87 -2.56
N LYS A 78 -10.07 10.44 -1.36
CA LYS A 78 -10.30 11.19 -0.12
C LYS A 78 -9.17 12.13 0.26
N LEU A 79 -7.95 11.90 -0.24
CA LEU A 79 -6.76 12.66 0.14
C LEU A 79 -6.32 13.69 -0.92
N ILE A 80 -6.63 13.48 -2.20
CA ILE A 80 -6.30 14.48 -3.22
C ILE A 80 -6.98 15.81 -2.88
N GLY A 81 -6.19 16.90 -2.86
CA GLY A 81 -6.64 18.25 -2.54
C GLY A 81 -6.53 18.67 -1.08
N TRP A 82 -6.14 17.77 -0.16
CA TRP A 82 -5.78 18.11 1.23
C TRP A 82 -4.44 18.85 1.32
#